data_AF-A0A6G2S203-F1
#
_entry.id   AF-A0A6G2S203-F1
#
_cell.length_a   1.000
_cell.length_b   1.000
_cell.length_c   1.000
_cell.angle_alpha   90.00
_cell.angle_beta   90.00
_cell.angle_gamma   90.00
#
_symmetry.space_group_name_H-M   'P 1'
#
loop_
_entity.id
_entity.type
_entity.pdbx_description
1 polymer ?
#
loop_
_entity_poly.entity_id
_entity_poly.type
_entity_poly.pdbx_seq_one_letter_code
_entity_poly.pdbx_strand_id
1 'polypeptide(L)'
;MTTMPGLLSLARHYYETRREVLAAAGAQTTPWYRLTADELGVAVAEARIILEAVRRANEEHAVLLDGISGYPLAPVGSPPSQV
;
A
#
# COMPACT_ATOMS: atom_id res chain seq x y z
N MET A 1 -4.63 8.16 13.44
CA MET A 1 -5.20 6.87 12.99
C MET A 1 -5.95 7.12 11.70
N THR A 2 -5.42 6.69 10.57
CA THR A 2 -6.10 6.80 9.27
C THR A 2 -6.97 5.57 9.13
N THR A 3 -8.29 5.73 9.21
CA THR A 3 -9.25 4.64 9.02
C THR A 3 -9.07 4.07 7.61
N MET A 4 -8.92 2.76 7.50
CA MET A 4 -8.80 2.10 6.20
C MET A 4 -10.05 2.42 5.36
N PRO A 5 -9.92 2.94 4.13
CA PRO A 5 -11.08 3.20 3.29
C PRO A 5 -11.85 1.90 3.07
N GLY A 6 -13.18 1.97 3.15
CA GLY A 6 -14.04 0.83 2.85
C GLY A 6 -13.74 0.30 1.44
N LEU A 7 -13.74 -1.02 1.27
CA LEU A 7 -13.33 -1.67 0.03
C LEU A 7 -14.01 -1.08 -1.22
N LEU A 8 -15.31 -0.82 -1.15
CA LEU A 8 -16.07 -0.21 -2.25
C LEU A 8 -15.64 1.23 -2.54
N SER A 9 -15.34 2.02 -1.50
CA SER A 9 -14.85 3.38 -1.68
C SER A 9 -13.47 3.37 -2.34
N LEU A 10 -12.56 2.48 -1.90
CA LEU A 10 -11.25 2.32 -2.53
C LEU A 10 -11.38 1.89 -3.99
N ALA A 11 -12.22 0.88 -4.27
CA ALA A 11 -12.46 0.42 -5.63
C ALA A 11 -12.96 1.54 -6.54
N ARG A 12 -13.95 2.32 -6.07
CA ARG A 12 -14.48 3.45 -6.83
C ARG A 12 -13.42 4.51 -7.12
N HIS A 13 -12.70 4.95 -6.09
CA HIS A 13 -11.72 6.02 -6.25
C HIS A 13 -10.53 5.58 -7.11
N TYR A 14 -9.99 4.38 -6.87
CA TYR A 14 -8.91 3.85 -7.70
C TYR A 14 -9.32 3.71 -9.16
N TYR A 15 -10.50 3.13 -9.42
CA TYR A 15 -11.01 2.95 -10.77
C TYR A 15 -11.18 4.28 -11.51
N GLU A 16 -11.84 5.27 -10.88
CA GLU A 16 -12.07 6.59 -11.48
C GLU A 16 -10.75 7.34 -11.72
N THR A 17 -9.80 7.28 -10.78
CA THR A 17 -8.45 7.85 -10.99
C THR A 17 -7.72 7.17 -12.16
N ARG A 18 -7.74 5.83 -12.24
CA ARG A 18 -7.16 5.10 -13.37
C ARG A 18 -7.83 5.51 -14.68
N ARG A 19 -9.15 5.67 -14.70
CA ARG A 19 -9.93 6.12 -15.86
C ARG A 19 -9.45 7.49 -16.35
N GLU A 20 -9.26 8.44 -15.44
CA GLU A 20 -8.78 9.80 -15.75
C GLU A 20 -7.36 9.79 -16.33
N VAL A 21 -6.46 8.99 -15.76
CA VAL A 21 -5.09 8.82 -16.26
C VAL A 21 -5.09 8.20 -17.66
N LEU A 22 -5.91 7.18 -17.89
CA LEU A 22 -6.05 6.54 -19.20
C LEU A 22 -6.68 7.47 -20.24
N ALA A 23 -7.65 8.30 -19.83
CA ALA A 23 -8.25 9.31 -20.71
C ALA A 23 -7.22 10.33 -21.19
N ALA A 24 -6.27 10.74 -20.34
CA ALA A 24 -5.16 11.61 -20.73
C ALA A 24 -4.24 10.97 -21.78
N ALA A 25 -4.18 9.64 -21.85
CA ALA A 25 -3.49 8.87 -22.88
C ALA A 25 -4.36 8.54 -24.11
N GLY A 26 -5.58 9.07 -24.19
CA GLY A 26 -6.52 8.85 -25.29
C GLY A 26 -7.38 7.59 -25.19
N ALA A 27 -7.27 6.82 -24.10
CA ALA A 27 -8.09 5.64 -23.89
C ALA A 27 -9.44 6.00 -23.24
N GLN A 28 -10.54 5.67 -23.92
CA GLN A 28 -11.87 5.80 -23.33
C GLN A 28 -12.23 4.56 -22.52
N THR A 29 -12.60 4.78 -21.27
CA THR A 29 -12.97 3.73 -20.32
C THR A 29 -14.33 4.05 -19.70
N THR A 30 -15.15 3.03 -19.44
CA THR A 30 -16.51 3.16 -18.93
C THR A 30 -16.52 3.90 -17.58
N PRO A 31 -17.45 4.83 -17.32
CA PRO A 31 -17.55 5.45 -16.00
C PRO A 31 -18.12 4.48 -14.96
N TRP A 32 -17.73 4.62 -13.69
CA TRP A 32 -18.09 3.70 -12.60
C TRP A 32 -19.58 3.34 -12.54
N TYR A 33 -20.45 4.35 -12.67
CA TYR A 33 -21.90 4.19 -12.57
C TYR A 33 -22.54 3.48 -13.78
N ARG A 34 -21.76 3.17 -14.82
CA ARG A 34 -22.18 2.42 -16.01
C ARG A 34 -21.53 1.05 -16.11
N LEU A 35 -20.70 0.66 -15.14
CA LEU A 35 -20.10 -0.67 -15.14
C LEU A 35 -21.18 -1.74 -15.03
N THR A 36 -20.99 -2.79 -15.80
CA THR A 36 -21.69 -4.06 -15.60
C THR A 36 -21.29 -4.70 -14.27
N ALA A 37 -22.06 -5.68 -13.81
CA ALA A 37 -21.73 -6.41 -12.58
C ALA A 37 -20.35 -7.07 -12.64
N ASP A 38 -19.96 -7.59 -13.81
CA ASP A 38 -18.67 -8.24 -14.02
C ASP A 38 -17.52 -7.23 -13.97
N GLU A 39 -17.65 -6.09 -14.66
CA GLU A 39 -16.65 -5.00 -14.61
C GLU A 39 -16.51 -4.42 -13.20
N LEU A 40 -17.62 -4.27 -12.48
CA LEU A 40 -17.60 -3.86 -11.07
C LEU A 40 -16.88 -4.89 -10.21
N GLY A 41 -17.10 -6.19 -10.46
CA GLY A 41 -16.40 -7.29 -9.79
C GLY A 41 -14.88 -7.21 -10.00
N VAL A 42 -14.44 -6.93 -11.22
CA VAL A 42 -13.02 -6.71 -11.55
C VAL A 42 -12.47 -5.51 -10.78
N ALA A 43 -13.15 -4.36 -10.78
CA ALA A 43 -12.68 -3.16 -10.08
C ALA A 43 -12.57 -3.38 -8.56
N VAL A 44 -13.49 -4.14 -7.96
CA VAL A 44 -13.42 -4.53 -6.54
C VAL A 44 -12.25 -5.49 -6.28
N ALA A 45 -12.00 -6.43 -7.18
CA ALA A 45 -10.86 -7.34 -7.07
C ALA A 45 -9.52 -6.58 -7.13
N GLU A 46 -9.39 -5.59 -8.01
CA GLU A 46 -8.21 -4.71 -8.08
C GLU A 46 -7.97 -3.98 -6.75
N ALA A 47 -9.02 -3.45 -6.12
CA ALA A 47 -8.90 -2.82 -4.81
C ALA A 47 -8.44 -3.80 -3.71
N ARG A 48 -8.89 -5.05 -3.74
CA ARG A 48 -8.41 -6.09 -2.81
C ARG A 48 -6.93 -6.37 -3.00
N ILE A 49 -6.46 -6.43 -4.25
CA ILE A 49 -5.04 -6.62 -4.57
C ILE A 49 -4.21 -5.47 -3.99
N ILE A 50 -4.66 -4.23 -4.15
CA ILE A 50 -3.98 -3.06 -3.59
C ILE A 50 -3.87 -3.14 -2.07
N LEU A 51 -4.97 -3.47 -1.38
CA LEU A 51 -4.97 -3.62 0.08
C LEU A 51 -4.02 -4.72 0.55
N GLU A 52 -3.99 -5.84 -0.16
CA GLU A 52 -3.10 -6.97 0.14
C GLU A 52 -1.63 -6.61 -0.09
N ALA A 53 -1.31 -5.86 -1.15
CA ALA A 53 0.03 -5.35 -1.39
C ALA A 53 0.49 -4.42 -0.26
N VAL A 54 -0.38 -3.50 0.19
CA VAL A 54 -0.11 -2.61 1.32
C VAL A 54 0.10 -3.40 2.61
N ARG A 55 -0.73 -4.42 2.88
CA ARG A 55 -0.56 -5.29 4.05
C ARG A 55 0.82 -5.96 4.04
N ARG A 56 1.22 -6.57 2.93
CA ARG A 56 2.52 -7.23 2.79
C ARG A 56 3.70 -6.26 2.95
N ALA A 57 3.60 -5.07 2.37
CA ALA A 57 4.63 -4.04 2.52
C ALA A 57 4.77 -3.59 3.99
N ASN A 58 3.65 -3.45 4.71
CA ASN A 58 3.67 -3.12 6.13
C ASN A 58 4.28 -4.25 6.98
N GLU A 59 4.03 -5.51 6.63
CA GLU A 59 4.63 -6.67 7.30
C GLU A 59 6.14 -6.73 7.08
N GLU A 60 6.60 -6.51 5.86
CA GLU A 60 8.02 -6.41 5.53
C GLU A 60 8.70 -5.28 6.33
N HIS A 61 8.07 -4.10 6.37
CA HIS A 61 8.59 -2.96 7.14
C HIS A 61 8.63 -3.24 8.65
N ALA A 62 7.63 -3.91 9.21
CA ALA A 62 7.60 -4.29 10.61
C ALA A 62 8.74 -5.26 10.98
N VAL A 63 9.00 -6.27 10.14
CA VAL A 63 10.12 -7.20 10.33
C VAL A 63 11.47 -6.49 10.30
N LEU A 64 11.66 -5.55 9.37
CA LEU A 64 12.90 -4.76 9.28
C LEU A 64 13.12 -3.89 10.53
N LEU A 65 12.07 -3.26 11.05
CA LEU A 65 12.15 -2.45 12.28
C LEU A 65 12.44 -3.29 13.53
N ASP A 66 11.82 -4.47 13.65
CA ASP A 66 12.08 -5.40 14.76
C ASP A 66 13.52 -5.95 14.73
N GLY A 67 14.04 -6.24 13.52
CA GLY A 67 15.42 -6.67 13.32
C GLY A 67 16.48 -5.62 13.69
N ILE A 68 16.15 -4.33 13.61
CA ILE A 68 17.05 -3.23 14.02
C ILE A 68 17.05 -3.08 15.55
N SER A 69 15.93 -3.37 16.24
CA SER A 69 15.85 -3.32 17.70
C SER A 69 16.62 -4.44 18.40
N GLY A 70 16.97 -5.52 17.67
CA GLY A 70 17.72 -6.66 18.19
C GLY A 70 19.25 -6.54 18.18
N TYR A 71 19.81 -5.45 17.63
CA TYR A 71 21.25 -5.20 17.72
C TYR A 71 21.57 -4.46 19.03
N PRO A 72 22.28 -5.09 20.00
CA PRO A 72 22.85 -4.34 21.10
C PRO A 72 23.91 -3.44 20.48
N LEU A 73 23.68 -2.13 20.48
CA LEU A 73 24.76 -1.17 20.36
C LEU A 73 25.65 -1.37 21.58
N ALA A 74 26.66 -2.24 21.47
CA ALA A 74 27.71 -2.33 22.45
C ALA A 74 28.29 -0.91 22.63
N PRO A 75 28.35 -0.37 23.85
CA PRO A 75 28.95 0.93 24.06
C PRO A 75 30.43 0.82 23.71
N VAL A 76 30.82 1.34 22.55
CA VAL A 76 32.22 1.61 22.21
C VAL A 76 32.65 2.76 23.12
N GLY A 77 33.12 2.42 24.31
CA GLY A 77 33.49 3.39 25.32
C GLY A 77 34.22 2.78 26.49
N SER A 78 35.52 2.53 26.32
CA SER A 78 36.56 2.94 27.27
C SER A 78 37.94 2.63 26.67
N PRO A 79 38.80 3.64 26.38
CA PRO A 79 40.21 3.36 26.13
C PRO A 79 40.87 2.85 27.43
N PRO A 80 41.84 1.93 27.34
CA PRO A 80 42.53 1.42 28.52
C PRO A 80 43.38 2.53 29.14
N SER A 81 43.11 2.85 30.41
CA SER A 81 44.03 3.61 31.25
C SER A 81 45.33 2.83 31.40
N GLN A 82 46.42 3.31 30.79
CA GLN A 82 47.76 2.83 31.10
C GLN A 82 48.29 3.62 32.30
N VAL A 83 48.71 2.86 33.32
CA VAL A 83 49.47 3.30 34.50
C VAL A 83 50.94 3.41 34.13
#